data_AF-A0A7X8E301-F1
#
_entry.id   AF-A0A7X8E301-F1
#
_cell.length_a   1.000
_cell.length_b   1.000
_cell.length_c   1.000
_cell.angle_alpha   90.00
_cell.angle_beta   90.00
_cell.angle_gamma   90.00
#
_symmetry.space_group_name_H-M   'P 1'
#
loop_
_entity.id
_entity.type
_entity.pdbx_description
1 polymer ?
#
loop_
_entity_poly.entity_id
_entity_poly.type
_entity_poly.pdbx_seq_one_letter_code
_entity_poly.pdbx_strand_id
1 'polypeptide(L)'
;SNISLGHEISGKLNFPRRVNSAVLNSAVMQIFSDFAKQIVKGLGTKNIDAPINILKADGGTMTLEQGVDKPVETILSGPAASFMGIMALLENEEDAILMDIGGTTTDIFFVVDKNPLFEPLGAEIDGHKTLVRALYVHSVGLGGDSAIILENDQLKIGPRRLGKPMAMGGDYPTPTDAMIHLGKLDVGNKEQAQVAMNQLATELNCSSKEIAEQILENFADRLKVEVDQSLEIINNKPLYTVREVLEDKKLEPQEIRLIGGPAAILSKYVEQSFELKTIYPQDFSVANAIGAALAIPSFETNLIADTGRDILSVPELSIYEQISRRYDLTDAKKLVIEELEKSGYEAEIVEEESFNMVDGFRENQNIRIKAQIKPGLEYSLVKEQS
;
A
#
# COMPACT_ATOMS: atom_id res chain seq x y z
N SER A 1 2.08 -0.10 31.73
CA SER A 1 0.83 -0.02 30.96
C SER A 1 1.09 0.86 29.76
N ASN A 2 0.64 0.43 28.59
CA ASN A 2 0.76 1.22 27.37
C ASN A 2 -0.46 2.14 27.28
N ILE A 3 -0.25 3.44 27.01
CA ILE A 3 -1.31 4.44 26.94
C ILE A 3 -1.25 5.06 25.55
N SER A 4 -2.31 4.88 24.76
CA SER A 4 -2.46 5.55 23.47
C SER A 4 -3.37 6.76 23.62
N LEU A 5 -2.84 7.94 23.33
CA LEU A 5 -3.63 9.17 23.30
C LEU A 5 -4.13 9.40 21.88
N GLY A 6 -5.43 9.19 21.64
CA GLY A 6 -5.98 9.24 20.29
C GLY A 6 -5.73 10.55 19.55
N HIS A 7 -5.61 11.67 20.26
CA HIS A 7 -5.29 12.98 19.67
C HIS A 7 -3.83 13.12 19.22
N GLU A 8 -2.91 12.33 19.79
CA GLU A 8 -1.50 12.27 19.36
C GLU A 8 -1.30 11.29 18.20
N ILE A 9 -2.18 10.30 18.05
CA ILE A 9 -2.18 9.40 16.89
C ILE A 9 -2.66 10.15 15.65
N SER A 10 -3.74 10.92 15.76
CA SER A 10 -4.20 11.75 14.66
C SER A 10 -4.95 12.99 15.15
N GLY A 11 -4.59 14.13 14.57
CA GLY A 11 -5.29 15.41 14.75
C GLY A 11 -6.65 15.49 14.04
N LYS A 12 -7.01 14.50 13.19
CA LYS A 12 -8.24 14.56 12.40
C LYS A 12 -9.51 14.47 13.25
N LEU A 13 -10.51 15.23 12.83
CA LEU A 13 -11.85 15.21 13.39
C LEU A 13 -12.62 13.97 12.93
N ASN A 14 -12.56 12.89 13.70
CA ASN A 14 -13.53 11.79 13.60
C ASN A 14 -13.44 10.93 14.86
N PHE A 15 -14.34 11.14 15.84
CA PHE A 15 -14.23 10.46 17.14
C PHE A 15 -14.22 8.92 17.01
N PRO A 16 -15.13 8.27 16.27
CA PRO A 16 -15.09 6.81 16.11
C PRO A 16 -13.79 6.29 15.49
N ARG A 17 -13.32 6.88 14.38
CA ARG A 17 -12.08 6.43 13.71
C ARG A 17 -10.83 6.67 14.56
N ARG A 18 -10.82 7.75 15.34
CA ARG A 18 -9.73 8.03 16.29
C ARG A 18 -9.68 7.01 17.43
N VAL A 19 -10.85 6.60 17.92
CA VAL A 19 -10.95 5.50 18.89
C VAL A 19 -10.42 4.19 18.28
N ASN A 20 -10.84 3.83 17.07
CA ASN A 20 -10.33 2.63 16.38
C ASN A 20 -8.81 2.66 16.26
N SER A 21 -8.24 3.79 15.84
CA SER A 21 -6.79 3.95 15.68
C SER A 21 -6.05 3.77 17.01
N ALA A 22 -6.57 4.35 18.10
CA ALA A 22 -5.99 4.20 19.43
C ALA A 22 -6.09 2.77 20.00
N VAL A 23 -7.21 2.09 19.74
CA VAL A 23 -7.41 0.69 20.14
C VAL A 23 -6.42 -0.21 19.40
N LEU A 24 -6.35 -0.08 18.07
CA LEU A 24 -5.43 -0.88 17.25
C LEU A 24 -3.96 -0.62 17.63
N ASN A 25 -3.58 0.65 17.81
CA ASN A 25 -2.24 1.03 18.26
C ASN A 25 -1.87 0.35 19.58
N SER A 26 -2.77 0.45 20.58
CA SER A 26 -2.55 -0.16 21.90
C SER A 26 -2.47 -1.69 21.84
N ALA A 27 -3.26 -2.31 20.96
CA ALA A 27 -3.32 -3.77 20.82
C ALA A 27 -2.00 -4.36 20.32
N VAL A 28 -1.27 -3.65 19.44
CA VAL A 28 -0.01 -4.13 18.85
C VAL A 28 1.25 -3.57 19.49
N MET A 29 1.14 -2.53 20.33
CA MET A 29 2.29 -1.82 20.91
C MET A 29 3.29 -2.72 21.64
N GLN A 30 2.82 -3.70 22.41
CA GLN A 30 3.73 -4.60 23.11
C GLN A 30 4.49 -5.51 22.14
N ILE A 31 3.79 -6.09 21.16
CA ILE A 31 4.37 -6.97 20.14
C ILE A 31 5.41 -6.18 19.32
N PHE A 32 5.08 -4.96 18.92
CA PHE A 32 5.98 -4.09 18.17
C PHE A 32 7.20 -3.69 19.01
N SER A 33 7.01 -3.34 20.28
CA SER A 33 8.11 -2.99 21.19
C SER A 33 9.11 -4.14 21.33
N ASP A 34 8.63 -5.37 21.40
CA ASP A 34 9.48 -6.55 21.51
C ASP A 34 10.17 -6.86 20.17
N PHE A 35 9.48 -6.69 19.04
CA PHE A 35 10.07 -6.72 17.70
C PHE A 35 11.22 -5.70 17.57
N ALA A 36 10.98 -4.44 17.92
CA ALA A 36 11.98 -3.37 17.86
C ALA A 36 13.24 -3.71 18.69
N LYS A 37 13.06 -4.20 19.91
CA LYS A 37 14.18 -4.67 20.75
C LYS A 37 14.97 -5.79 20.11
N GLN A 38 14.31 -6.76 19.45
CA GLN A 38 15.01 -7.84 18.76
C GLN A 38 15.79 -7.34 17.55
N ILE A 39 15.25 -6.38 16.78
CA ILE A 39 15.97 -5.76 15.65
C ILE A 39 17.23 -5.06 16.14
N VAL A 40 17.11 -4.16 17.14
CA VAL A 40 18.25 -3.44 17.72
C VAL A 40 19.30 -4.41 18.26
N LYS A 41 18.88 -5.44 18.98
CA LYS A 41 19.78 -6.48 19.49
C LYS A 41 20.48 -7.23 18.34
N GLY A 42 19.73 -7.62 17.31
CA GLY A 42 20.24 -8.34 16.14
C GLY A 42 21.32 -7.54 15.41
N LEU A 43 21.06 -6.27 15.11
CA LEU A 43 22.02 -5.36 14.49
C LEU A 43 23.25 -5.11 15.39
N GLY A 44 23.03 -4.96 16.70
CA GLY A 44 24.11 -4.88 17.69
C GLY A 44 25.04 -6.10 17.68
N THR A 45 24.51 -7.33 17.56
CA THR A 45 25.37 -8.53 17.44
C THR A 45 26.19 -8.57 16.16
N LYS A 46 25.81 -7.80 15.14
CA LYS A 46 26.52 -7.66 13.86
C LYS A 46 27.39 -6.41 13.80
N ASN A 47 27.46 -5.62 14.88
CA ASN A 47 28.14 -4.31 14.93
C ASN A 47 27.66 -3.36 13.83
N ILE A 48 26.36 -3.37 13.51
CA ILE A 48 25.76 -2.43 12.57
C ILE A 48 25.25 -1.23 13.38
N ASP A 49 25.87 -0.07 13.18
CA ASP A 49 25.52 1.21 13.81
C ASP A 49 24.93 2.15 12.75
N ALA A 50 23.68 1.89 12.37
CA ALA A 50 22.95 2.64 11.37
C ALA A 50 21.54 2.99 11.89
N PRO A 51 20.96 4.13 11.48
CA PRO A 51 19.56 4.45 11.79
C PRO A 51 18.63 3.35 11.27
N ILE A 52 17.61 3.03 12.06
CA ILE A 52 16.63 2.00 11.71
C ILE A 52 15.32 2.69 11.41
N ASN A 53 14.89 2.59 10.15
CA ASN A 53 13.60 3.06 9.70
C ASN A 53 12.66 1.87 9.44
N ILE A 54 11.38 2.10 9.66
CA ILE A 54 10.30 1.15 9.41
C ILE A 54 9.35 1.77 8.40
N LEU A 55 8.95 0.98 7.41
CA LEU A 55 8.00 1.39 6.39
C LEU A 55 6.58 1.49 6.95
N LYS A 56 5.88 2.54 6.55
CA LYS A 56 4.50 2.84 6.91
C LYS A 56 3.52 2.49 5.80
N ALA A 57 2.23 2.53 6.14
CA ALA A 57 1.12 2.29 5.23
C ALA A 57 1.05 3.27 4.04
N ASP A 58 1.58 4.48 4.21
CA ASP A 58 1.57 5.55 3.20
C ASP A 58 2.71 5.46 2.17
N GLY A 59 3.59 4.45 2.28
CA GLY A 59 4.76 4.26 1.42
C GLY A 59 6.01 5.02 1.87
N GLY A 60 5.93 5.88 2.89
CA GLY A 60 7.12 6.48 3.50
C GLY A 60 7.58 5.73 4.74
N THR A 61 8.61 6.24 5.39
CA THR A 61 9.20 5.60 6.58
C THR A 61 9.10 6.48 7.83
N MET A 62 9.26 5.84 8.99
CA MET A 62 9.48 6.50 10.28
C MET A 62 10.59 5.80 11.04
N THR A 63 11.16 6.44 12.05
CA THR A 63 12.20 5.78 12.85
C THR A 63 11.61 4.64 13.68
N LEU A 64 12.45 3.67 14.06
CA LEU A 64 12.03 2.57 14.91
C LEU A 64 11.47 3.06 16.26
N GLU A 65 12.05 4.13 16.81
CA GLU A 65 11.59 4.75 18.05
C GLU A 65 10.17 5.32 17.89
N GLN A 66 9.92 6.06 16.81
CA GLN A 66 8.57 6.56 16.50
C GLN A 66 7.57 5.40 16.33
N GLY A 67 8.01 4.31 15.70
CA GLY A 67 7.20 3.11 15.52
C GLY A 67 6.81 2.42 16.84
N VAL A 68 7.59 2.58 17.92
CA VAL A 68 7.21 2.05 19.25
C VAL A 68 6.01 2.80 19.82
N ASP A 69 5.94 4.12 19.61
CA ASP A 69 4.83 4.95 20.09
C ASP A 69 3.58 4.83 19.19
N LYS A 70 3.79 4.69 17.87
CA LYS A 70 2.72 4.63 16.86
C LYS A 70 2.82 3.41 15.93
N PRO A 71 2.85 2.17 16.45
CA PRO A 71 2.96 0.96 15.62
C PRO A 71 1.77 0.77 14.66
N VAL A 72 0.64 1.42 14.89
CA VAL A 72 -0.51 1.37 13.98
C VAL A 72 -0.18 1.95 12.59
N GLU A 73 0.83 2.81 12.48
CA GLU A 73 1.28 3.40 11.20
C GLU A 73 1.92 2.36 10.27
N THR A 74 2.39 1.21 10.80
CA THR A 74 3.01 0.13 10.00
C THR A 74 1.99 -0.84 9.41
N ILE A 75 0.71 -0.55 9.56
CA ILE A 75 -0.36 -1.38 9.02
C ILE A 75 -0.28 -1.38 7.50
N LEU A 76 -0.48 -2.53 6.85
CA LEU A 76 -0.34 -2.64 5.39
C LEU A 76 1.05 -2.20 4.85
N SER A 77 2.09 -2.24 5.68
CA SER A 77 3.48 -1.93 5.25
C SER A 77 4.01 -2.91 4.20
N GLY A 78 3.53 -4.16 4.17
CA GLY A 78 3.87 -5.13 3.11
C GLY A 78 3.42 -4.63 1.73
N PRO A 79 2.12 -4.41 1.52
CA PRO A 79 1.60 -3.81 0.29
C PRO A 79 2.27 -2.47 -0.07
N ALA A 80 2.50 -1.61 0.93
CA ALA A 80 3.22 -0.36 0.69
C ALA A 80 4.65 -0.61 0.15
N ALA A 81 5.36 -1.61 0.66
CA ALA A 81 6.68 -2.00 0.16
C ALA A 81 6.62 -2.48 -1.30
N SER A 82 5.59 -3.25 -1.64
CA SER A 82 5.33 -3.71 -3.00
C SER A 82 5.13 -2.53 -3.95
N PHE A 83 4.26 -1.59 -3.59
CA PHE A 83 4.03 -0.37 -4.36
C PHE A 83 5.33 0.42 -4.56
N MET A 84 6.05 0.72 -3.47
CA MET A 84 7.32 1.45 -3.54
C MET A 84 8.37 0.73 -4.38
N GLY A 85 8.40 -0.61 -4.31
CA GLY A 85 9.29 -1.45 -5.10
C GLY A 85 9.03 -1.34 -6.61
N ILE A 86 7.76 -1.39 -7.01
CA ILE A 86 7.36 -1.20 -8.40
C ILE A 86 7.78 0.19 -8.88
N MET A 87 7.49 1.23 -8.09
CA MET A 87 7.82 2.62 -8.44
C MET A 87 9.33 2.89 -8.50
N ALA A 88 10.13 2.10 -7.78
CA ALA A 88 11.58 2.20 -7.81
C ALA A 88 12.19 1.54 -9.06
N LEU A 89 11.58 0.45 -9.52
CA LEU A 89 12.13 -0.41 -10.56
C LEU A 89 11.57 -0.13 -11.95
N LEU A 90 10.39 0.48 -12.05
CA LEU A 90 9.71 0.75 -13.31
C LEU A 90 9.39 2.24 -13.47
N GLU A 91 9.38 2.69 -14.72
CA GLU A 91 9.01 4.06 -15.07
C GLU A 91 7.57 4.37 -14.67
N ASN A 92 7.34 5.63 -14.33
CA ASN A 92 6.06 6.12 -13.89
C ASN A 92 5.56 7.23 -14.82
N GLU A 93 5.22 6.84 -16.04
CA GLU A 93 4.82 7.80 -17.09
C GLU A 93 3.31 7.81 -17.35
N GLU A 94 2.66 6.65 -17.23
CA GLU A 94 1.25 6.44 -17.57
C GLU A 94 0.42 6.05 -16.35
N ASP A 95 -0.89 6.28 -16.44
CA ASP A 95 -1.88 5.65 -15.57
C ASP A 95 -1.74 4.13 -15.66
N ALA A 96 -1.65 3.46 -14.52
CA ALA A 96 -1.27 2.05 -14.49
C ALA A 96 -1.94 1.28 -13.35
N ILE A 97 -2.12 -0.02 -13.61
CA ILE A 97 -2.44 -1.00 -12.58
C ILE A 97 -1.14 -1.63 -12.13
N LEU A 98 -0.91 -1.69 -10.82
CA LEU A 98 0.25 -2.29 -10.22
C LEU A 98 -0.21 -3.53 -9.46
N MET A 99 0.50 -4.65 -9.57
CA MET A 99 0.17 -5.87 -8.82
C MET A 99 1.39 -6.56 -8.24
N ASP A 100 1.28 -6.98 -6.99
CA ASP A 100 2.21 -7.94 -6.37
C ASP A 100 1.52 -9.29 -6.24
N ILE A 101 1.91 -10.23 -7.10
CA ILE A 101 1.36 -11.58 -7.10
C ILE A 101 2.23 -12.43 -6.16
N GLY A 102 1.72 -12.69 -4.97
CA GLY A 102 2.36 -13.55 -3.99
C GLY A 102 1.95 -15.02 -4.11
N GLY A 103 2.37 -15.81 -3.12
CA GLY A 103 1.90 -17.20 -2.99
C GLY A 103 0.45 -17.27 -2.50
N THR A 104 0.01 -16.38 -1.60
CA THR A 104 -1.33 -16.49 -0.99
C THR A 104 -2.32 -15.46 -1.54
N THR A 105 -1.83 -14.25 -1.81
CA THR A 105 -2.64 -13.09 -2.16
C THR A 105 -2.04 -12.38 -3.37
N THR A 106 -2.85 -11.56 -4.02
CA THR A 106 -2.41 -10.54 -4.96
C THR A 106 -2.83 -9.19 -4.41
N ASP A 107 -1.88 -8.27 -4.25
CA ASP A 107 -2.15 -6.90 -3.85
C ASP A 107 -2.20 -6.02 -5.11
N ILE A 108 -3.30 -5.28 -5.29
CA ILE A 108 -3.58 -4.46 -6.47
C ILE A 108 -3.58 -2.99 -6.07
N PHE A 109 -2.84 -2.19 -6.83
CA PHE A 109 -2.72 -0.74 -6.64
C PHE A 109 -2.97 0.00 -7.96
N PHE A 110 -3.18 1.30 -7.84
CA PHE A 110 -3.46 2.16 -8.97
C PHE A 110 -2.62 3.42 -8.90
N VAL A 111 -2.13 3.83 -10.07
CA VAL A 111 -1.44 5.10 -10.27
C VAL A 111 -2.23 5.93 -11.26
N VAL A 112 -2.45 7.20 -10.91
CA VAL A 112 -3.13 8.20 -11.74
C VAL A 112 -2.26 9.44 -11.82
N ASP A 113 -1.98 9.94 -13.03
CA ASP A 113 -1.13 11.12 -13.24
C ASP A 113 0.20 11.05 -12.50
N LYS A 114 0.86 9.89 -12.55
CA LYS A 114 2.13 9.63 -11.86
C LYS A 114 2.03 9.70 -10.33
N ASN A 115 0.84 9.78 -9.75
CA ASN A 115 0.64 9.83 -8.31
C ASN A 115 0.01 8.52 -7.79
N PRO A 116 0.44 8.04 -6.61
CA PRO A 116 -0.25 6.97 -5.91
C PRO A 116 -1.68 7.36 -5.56
N LEU A 117 -2.60 6.40 -5.68
CA LEU A 117 -3.91 6.52 -5.06
C LEU A 117 -3.83 6.20 -3.56
N PHE A 118 -4.46 7.03 -2.71
CA PHE A 118 -4.55 6.81 -1.27
C PHE A 118 -5.97 6.46 -0.84
N GLU A 119 -6.10 5.76 0.29
CA GLU A 119 -7.38 5.57 0.96
C GLU A 119 -7.93 6.92 1.46
N PRO A 120 -9.05 7.44 0.90
CA PRO A 120 -9.55 8.77 1.25
C PRO A 120 -9.92 8.88 2.73
N LEU A 121 -10.31 7.75 3.32
CA LEU A 121 -10.73 7.64 4.71
C LEU A 121 -9.76 6.79 5.53
N GLY A 122 -8.48 6.76 5.14
CA GLY A 122 -7.44 6.01 5.84
C GLY A 122 -7.64 4.49 5.81
N ALA A 123 -6.67 3.76 6.35
CA ALA A 123 -6.68 2.31 6.34
C ALA A 123 -7.94 1.73 7.02
N GLU A 124 -8.48 0.67 6.44
CA GLU A 124 -9.59 -0.11 6.99
C GLU A 124 -9.10 -1.51 7.35
N ILE A 125 -9.46 -1.99 8.54
CA ILE A 125 -9.13 -3.34 9.01
C ILE A 125 -10.36 -3.98 9.58
N ASP A 126 -10.78 -5.09 9.00
CA ASP A 126 -11.94 -5.87 9.47
C ASP A 126 -13.20 -4.99 9.65
N GLY A 127 -13.45 -4.08 8.69
CA GLY A 127 -14.56 -3.13 8.74
C GLY A 127 -14.33 -1.89 9.62
N HIS A 128 -13.19 -1.80 10.31
CA HIS A 128 -12.85 -0.67 11.17
C HIS A 128 -11.97 0.34 10.43
N LYS A 129 -12.58 1.45 10.00
CA LYS A 129 -11.83 2.59 9.46
C LYS A 129 -10.97 3.25 10.54
N THR A 130 -9.74 3.59 10.17
CA THR A 130 -8.77 4.26 11.02
C THR A 130 -8.49 5.68 10.51
N LEU A 131 -7.64 6.43 11.21
CA LEU A 131 -7.11 7.71 10.75
C LEU A 131 -5.69 7.58 10.16
N VAL A 132 -5.16 6.36 10.09
CA VAL A 132 -3.84 6.08 9.49
C VAL A 132 -3.94 6.29 7.99
N ARG A 133 -3.08 7.15 7.45
CA ARG A 133 -3.00 7.36 6.00
C ARG A 133 -2.36 6.14 5.36
N ALA A 134 -2.96 5.61 4.30
CA ALA A 134 -2.48 4.42 3.63
C ALA A 134 -2.69 4.54 2.12
N LEU A 135 -1.79 3.90 1.36
CA LEU A 135 -2.01 3.66 -0.07
C LEU A 135 -3.30 2.87 -0.24
N TYR A 136 -4.04 3.19 -1.31
CA TYR A 136 -5.18 2.38 -1.72
C TYR A 136 -4.66 1.02 -2.21
N VAL A 137 -5.13 -0.05 -1.58
CA VAL A 137 -4.79 -1.42 -1.96
C VAL A 137 -6.04 -2.28 -1.96
N HIS A 138 -6.26 -3.00 -3.07
CA HIS A 138 -7.24 -4.07 -3.12
C HIS A 138 -6.52 -5.42 -3.05
N SER A 139 -6.60 -6.10 -1.90
CA SER A 139 -5.98 -7.40 -1.69
C SER A 139 -6.95 -8.53 -2.03
N VAL A 140 -6.60 -9.34 -3.02
CA VAL A 140 -7.37 -10.50 -3.45
C VAL A 140 -6.74 -11.77 -2.88
N GLY A 141 -7.57 -12.66 -2.32
CA GLY A 141 -7.18 -14.04 -2.01
C GLY A 141 -6.98 -14.84 -3.29
N LEU A 142 -5.93 -14.54 -4.05
CA LEU A 142 -5.58 -15.19 -5.29
C LEU A 142 -4.06 -15.07 -5.46
N GLY A 143 -3.36 -16.18 -5.37
CA GLY A 143 -1.91 -16.26 -5.47
C GLY A 143 -1.46 -17.64 -5.93
N GLY A 144 -0.15 -17.84 -6.09
CA GLY A 144 0.41 -19.09 -6.63
C GLY A 144 0.00 -20.36 -5.86
N ASP A 145 -0.21 -20.26 -4.55
CA ASP A 145 -0.57 -21.35 -3.64
C ASP A 145 -2.08 -21.38 -3.32
N SER A 146 -2.89 -20.60 -4.03
CA SER A 146 -4.35 -20.65 -3.86
C SER A 146 -4.87 -22.04 -4.23
N ALA A 147 -5.72 -22.61 -3.37
CA ALA A 147 -6.25 -23.93 -3.60
C ALA A 147 -7.16 -23.95 -4.83
N ILE A 148 -7.06 -24.99 -5.63
CA ILE A 148 -7.95 -25.25 -6.75
C ILE A 148 -8.95 -26.30 -6.32
N ILE A 149 -10.23 -25.97 -6.44
CA ILE A 149 -11.36 -26.85 -6.11
C ILE A 149 -12.25 -26.92 -7.35
N LEU A 150 -12.73 -28.12 -7.66
CA LEU A 150 -13.79 -28.32 -8.66
C LEU A 150 -15.15 -28.22 -7.96
N GLU A 151 -15.97 -27.27 -8.37
CA GLU A 151 -17.36 -27.15 -7.94
C GLU A 151 -18.27 -27.12 -9.17
N ASN A 152 -19.17 -28.11 -9.30
CA ASN A 152 -20.07 -28.25 -10.45
C ASN A 152 -19.34 -28.22 -11.80
N ASP A 153 -18.25 -28.98 -11.92
CA ASP A 153 -17.37 -29.04 -13.11
C ASP A 153 -16.73 -27.69 -13.50
N GLN A 154 -16.68 -26.73 -12.58
CA GLN A 154 -15.97 -25.46 -12.76
C GLN A 154 -14.77 -25.35 -11.84
N LEU A 155 -13.64 -24.91 -12.41
CA LEU A 155 -12.43 -24.59 -11.65
C LEU A 155 -12.66 -23.35 -10.78
N LYS A 156 -12.50 -23.51 -9.47
CA LYS A 156 -12.42 -22.39 -8.53
C LYS A 156 -11.03 -22.30 -7.95
N ILE A 157 -10.36 -21.19 -8.20
CA ILE A 157 -9.02 -20.89 -7.68
C ILE A 157 -9.18 -19.92 -6.52
N GLY A 158 -8.75 -20.30 -5.32
CA GLY A 158 -8.93 -19.50 -4.12
C GLY A 158 -10.40 -19.44 -3.64
N PRO A 159 -10.74 -18.55 -2.70
CA PRO A 159 -9.88 -17.54 -2.08
C PRO A 159 -8.97 -18.08 -0.97
N ARG A 160 -9.12 -19.36 -0.61
CA ARG A 160 -8.40 -19.97 0.50
C ARG A 160 -7.13 -20.66 0.01
N ARG A 161 -6.11 -20.58 0.85
CA ARG A 161 -4.94 -21.46 0.80
C ARG A 161 -5.21 -22.69 1.67
N LEU A 162 -5.08 -23.88 1.09
CA LEU A 162 -5.27 -25.17 1.79
C LEU A 162 -3.94 -25.91 2.01
N GLY A 163 -2.85 -25.16 2.18
CA GLY A 163 -1.51 -25.70 2.39
C GLY A 163 -0.52 -25.18 1.37
N LYS A 164 0.57 -25.93 1.19
CA LYS A 164 1.56 -25.69 0.13
C LYS A 164 1.09 -26.35 -1.18
N PRO A 165 1.67 -26.00 -2.33
CA PRO A 165 1.50 -26.75 -3.57
C PRO A 165 1.80 -28.25 -3.40
N MET A 166 1.17 -29.12 -4.18
CA MET A 166 1.44 -30.57 -4.15
C MET A 166 2.89 -30.90 -4.49
N ALA A 167 3.48 -30.17 -5.44
CA ALA A 167 4.90 -30.22 -5.77
C ALA A 167 5.82 -29.92 -4.57
N MET A 168 5.30 -29.24 -3.55
CA MET A 168 6.00 -28.90 -2.31
C MET A 168 5.52 -29.72 -1.10
N GLY A 169 4.81 -30.83 -1.35
CA GLY A 169 4.33 -31.76 -0.32
C GLY A 169 3.01 -31.37 0.35
N GLY A 170 2.20 -30.54 -0.30
CA GLY A 170 0.81 -30.32 0.12
C GLY A 170 -0.19 -31.30 -0.51
N ASP A 171 -1.46 -31.12 -0.15
CA ASP A 171 -2.53 -32.08 -0.47
C ASP A 171 -3.49 -31.63 -1.58
N TYR A 172 -3.44 -30.36 -1.98
CA TYR A 172 -4.39 -29.76 -2.94
C TYR A 172 -3.66 -29.13 -4.13
N PRO A 173 -4.18 -29.29 -5.36
CA PRO A 173 -3.63 -28.61 -6.54
C PRO A 173 -3.65 -27.08 -6.40
N THR A 174 -2.63 -26.43 -6.96
CA THR A 174 -2.46 -24.97 -6.94
C THR A 174 -2.01 -24.43 -8.31
N PRO A 175 -2.13 -23.11 -8.58
CA PRO A 175 -1.52 -22.49 -9.76
C PRO A 175 -0.01 -22.74 -9.86
N THR A 176 0.70 -22.82 -8.73
CA THR A 176 2.12 -23.20 -8.69
C THR A 176 2.36 -24.59 -9.27
N ASP A 177 1.49 -25.57 -8.96
CA ASP A 177 1.57 -26.91 -9.56
C ASP A 177 1.35 -26.85 -11.08
N ALA A 178 0.41 -26.03 -11.57
CA ALA A 178 0.20 -25.82 -12.99
C ALA A 178 1.45 -25.22 -13.68
N MET A 179 2.08 -24.21 -13.06
CA MET A 179 3.31 -23.61 -13.58
C MET A 179 4.48 -24.61 -13.64
N ILE A 180 4.63 -25.45 -12.61
CA ILE A 180 5.67 -26.50 -12.56
C ILE A 180 5.39 -27.57 -13.63
N HIS A 181 4.15 -28.04 -13.73
CA HIS A 181 3.74 -29.05 -14.71
C HIS A 181 3.97 -28.58 -16.16
N LEU A 182 3.70 -27.31 -16.46
CA LEU A 182 3.98 -26.71 -17.76
C LEU A 182 5.48 -26.43 -18.01
N GLY A 183 6.35 -26.73 -17.05
CA GLY A 183 7.79 -26.48 -17.14
C GLY A 183 8.17 -25.00 -17.11
N LYS A 184 7.27 -24.13 -16.62
CA LYS A 184 7.50 -22.67 -16.51
C LYS A 184 8.18 -22.28 -15.21
N LEU A 185 8.14 -23.16 -14.20
CA LEU A 185 8.77 -22.98 -12.91
C LEU A 185 9.57 -24.23 -12.53
N ASP A 186 10.84 -24.08 -12.14
CA ASP A 186 11.74 -25.18 -11.82
C ASP A 186 11.98 -25.28 -10.29
N VAL A 187 10.92 -25.64 -9.56
CA VAL A 187 10.95 -25.86 -8.11
C VAL A 187 10.12 -27.08 -7.73
N GLY A 188 10.39 -27.66 -6.56
CA GLY A 188 9.60 -28.78 -6.02
C GLY A 188 9.71 -30.08 -6.83
N ASN A 189 8.75 -30.99 -6.63
CA ASN A 189 8.67 -32.28 -7.30
C ASN A 189 7.73 -32.21 -8.52
N LYS A 190 8.30 -32.28 -9.73
CA LYS A 190 7.57 -32.26 -11.00
C LYS A 190 6.56 -33.41 -11.15
N GLU A 191 6.86 -34.58 -10.60
CA GLU A 191 5.93 -35.72 -10.65
C GLU A 191 4.68 -35.45 -9.81
N GLN A 192 4.82 -34.77 -8.67
CA GLN A 192 3.68 -34.38 -7.84
C GLN A 192 2.84 -33.28 -8.50
N ALA A 193 3.48 -32.31 -9.17
CA ALA A 193 2.76 -31.33 -10.00
C ALA A 193 1.94 -32.01 -11.12
N GLN A 194 2.54 -33.00 -11.80
CA GLN A 194 1.87 -33.80 -12.82
C GLN A 194 0.69 -34.59 -12.25
N VAL A 195 0.82 -35.16 -11.05
CA VAL A 195 -0.29 -35.83 -10.34
C VAL A 195 -1.42 -34.85 -10.06
N ALA A 196 -1.11 -33.65 -9.55
CA ALA A 196 -2.10 -32.61 -9.29
C ALA A 196 -2.92 -32.25 -10.55
N MET A 197 -2.24 -32.04 -11.68
CA MET A 197 -2.93 -31.72 -12.94
C MET A 197 -3.69 -32.91 -13.51
N ASN A 198 -3.19 -34.15 -13.36
CA ASN A 198 -3.90 -35.35 -13.81
C ASN A 198 -5.19 -35.60 -13.02
N GLN A 199 -5.23 -35.28 -11.73
CA GLN A 199 -6.45 -35.38 -10.91
C GLN A 199 -7.56 -34.50 -11.51
N LEU A 200 -7.27 -33.21 -11.71
CA LEU A 200 -8.22 -32.26 -12.29
C LEU A 200 -8.60 -32.60 -13.74
N ALA A 201 -7.61 -33.00 -14.56
CA ALA A 201 -7.81 -33.34 -15.96
C ALA A 201 -8.73 -34.56 -16.16
N THR A 202 -8.66 -35.54 -15.24
CA THR A 202 -9.51 -36.74 -15.29
C THR A 202 -10.97 -36.38 -15.03
N GLU A 203 -11.23 -35.51 -14.05
CA GLU A 203 -12.60 -35.08 -13.71
C GLU A 203 -13.24 -34.28 -14.85
N LEU A 204 -12.45 -33.46 -15.55
CA LEU A 204 -12.93 -32.59 -16.64
C LEU A 204 -12.76 -33.17 -18.05
N ASN A 205 -12.33 -34.44 -18.19
CA ASN A 205 -12.10 -35.11 -19.47
C ASN A 205 -11.21 -34.32 -20.45
N CYS A 206 -10.10 -33.76 -19.98
CA CYS A 206 -9.10 -33.07 -20.80
C CYS A 206 -7.68 -33.59 -20.53
N SER A 207 -6.67 -33.04 -21.23
CA SER A 207 -5.27 -33.35 -20.92
C SER A 207 -4.75 -32.52 -19.75
N SER A 208 -3.75 -33.04 -19.04
CA SER A 208 -3.11 -32.31 -17.92
C SER A 208 -2.39 -31.03 -18.36
N LYS A 209 -2.01 -30.92 -19.63
CA LYS A 209 -1.46 -29.68 -20.18
C LYS A 209 -2.56 -28.64 -20.43
N GLU A 210 -3.69 -29.06 -20.99
CA GLU A 210 -4.83 -28.17 -21.23
C GLU A 210 -5.37 -27.61 -19.93
N ILE A 211 -5.57 -28.44 -18.90
CA ILE A 211 -6.08 -27.95 -17.60
C ILE A 211 -5.11 -26.97 -16.93
N ALA A 212 -3.80 -27.20 -17.05
CA ALA A 212 -2.80 -26.32 -16.47
C ALA A 212 -2.76 -24.95 -17.16
N GLU A 213 -2.92 -24.89 -18.48
CA GLU A 213 -3.06 -23.60 -19.20
C GLU A 213 -4.37 -22.91 -18.79
N GLN A 214 -5.50 -23.64 -18.74
CA GLN A 214 -6.80 -23.09 -18.30
C GLN A 214 -6.75 -22.53 -16.87
N ILE A 215 -5.99 -23.14 -15.97
CA ILE A 215 -5.81 -22.64 -14.60
C ILE A 215 -5.14 -21.25 -14.61
N LEU A 216 -4.13 -21.04 -15.45
CA LEU A 216 -3.41 -19.76 -15.52
C LEU A 216 -4.23 -18.68 -16.26
N GLU A 217 -5.01 -19.08 -17.27
CA GLU A 217 -6.01 -18.22 -17.92
C GLU A 217 -7.09 -17.78 -16.93
N ASN A 218 -7.73 -18.73 -16.23
CA ASN A 218 -8.74 -18.44 -15.21
C ASN A 218 -8.20 -17.59 -14.05
N PHE A 219 -6.92 -17.75 -13.70
CA PHE A 219 -6.26 -16.90 -12.71
C PHE A 219 -6.22 -15.45 -13.17
N ALA A 220 -5.80 -15.19 -14.40
CA ALA A 220 -5.74 -13.85 -14.97
C ALA A 220 -7.14 -13.24 -15.13
N ASP A 221 -8.11 -14.02 -15.63
CA ASP A 221 -9.50 -13.58 -15.77
C ASP A 221 -10.15 -13.21 -14.43
N ARG A 222 -9.86 -14.00 -13.39
CA ARG A 222 -10.34 -13.68 -12.04
C ARG A 222 -9.71 -12.38 -11.52
N LEU A 223 -8.41 -12.15 -11.76
CA LEU A 223 -7.79 -10.86 -11.42
C LEU A 223 -8.45 -9.71 -12.17
N LYS A 224 -8.74 -9.88 -13.47
CA LYS A 224 -9.42 -8.86 -14.27
C LYS A 224 -10.76 -8.46 -13.68
N VAL A 225 -11.58 -9.42 -13.27
CA VAL A 225 -12.87 -9.14 -12.62
C VAL A 225 -12.70 -8.27 -11.37
N GLU A 226 -11.72 -8.58 -10.52
CA GLU A 226 -11.44 -7.83 -9.29
C GLU A 226 -10.93 -6.40 -9.58
N VAL A 227 -10.10 -6.25 -10.61
CA VAL A 227 -9.60 -4.93 -11.06
C VAL A 227 -10.73 -4.10 -11.66
N ASP A 228 -11.54 -4.67 -12.56
CA ASP A 228 -12.64 -3.96 -13.21
C ASP A 228 -13.64 -3.44 -12.17
N GLN A 229 -13.95 -4.25 -11.15
CA GLN A 229 -14.78 -3.82 -10.01
C GLN A 229 -14.14 -2.69 -9.20
N SER A 230 -12.83 -2.78 -8.95
CA SER A 230 -12.09 -1.73 -8.23
C SER A 230 -12.07 -0.41 -9.03
N LEU A 231 -11.80 -0.48 -10.33
CA LEU A 231 -11.83 0.67 -11.24
C LEU A 231 -13.23 1.30 -11.30
N GLU A 232 -14.30 0.49 -11.33
CA GLU A 232 -15.67 0.99 -11.26
C GLU A 232 -15.91 1.75 -9.95
N ILE A 233 -15.49 1.21 -8.81
CA ILE A 233 -15.64 1.87 -7.50
C ILE A 233 -14.84 3.17 -7.43
N ILE A 234 -13.60 3.17 -7.94
CA ILE A 234 -12.70 4.32 -7.94
C ILE A 234 -13.28 5.43 -8.84
N ASN A 235 -13.66 5.10 -10.07
CA ASN A 235 -14.16 6.06 -11.05
C ASN A 235 -15.58 6.58 -10.75
N ASN A 236 -16.37 5.86 -9.94
CA ASN A 236 -17.69 6.30 -9.47
C ASN A 236 -17.66 7.17 -8.21
N LYS A 237 -16.50 7.29 -7.56
CA LYS A 237 -16.31 8.23 -6.45
C LYS A 237 -15.62 9.47 -6.99
N PRO A 238 -16.00 10.68 -6.53
CA PRO A 238 -15.14 11.84 -6.73
C PRO A 238 -13.79 11.52 -6.09
N LEU A 239 -12.75 11.39 -6.90
CA LEU A 239 -11.38 11.16 -6.44
C LEU A 239 -11.00 12.34 -5.54
N TYR A 240 -10.83 12.08 -4.24
CA TYR A 240 -10.25 13.06 -3.32
C TYR A 240 -8.83 12.64 -2.96
N THR A 241 -7.98 13.65 -2.83
CA THR A 241 -6.54 13.63 -2.49
C THR A 241 -5.57 13.13 -3.56
N VAL A 242 -5.60 13.79 -4.72
CA VAL A 242 -4.41 14.45 -5.29
C VAL A 242 -4.85 15.88 -5.63
N ARG A 243 -3.98 16.87 -5.39
CA ARG A 243 -4.25 18.32 -5.33
C ARG A 243 -4.92 18.99 -6.55
N GLU A 244 -5.35 18.27 -7.57
CA GLU A 244 -5.79 18.84 -8.84
C GLU A 244 -6.77 17.94 -9.64
N VAL A 245 -7.58 17.09 -9.00
CA VAL A 245 -8.75 16.49 -9.69
C VAL A 245 -9.94 17.45 -9.60
N LEU A 246 -9.77 18.64 -10.19
CA LEU A 246 -10.85 19.58 -10.48
C LEU A 246 -11.53 19.28 -11.83
N GLU A 247 -11.16 18.17 -12.46
CA GLU A 247 -11.75 17.66 -13.70
C GLU A 247 -12.34 16.27 -13.42
N ASP A 248 -13.43 15.90 -14.09
CA ASP A 248 -14.03 14.55 -14.08
C ASP A 248 -13.09 13.52 -14.74
N LYS A 249 -11.85 13.42 -14.25
CA LYS A 249 -10.84 12.53 -14.79
C LYS A 249 -11.10 11.12 -14.28
N LYS A 250 -11.29 10.21 -15.22
CA LYS A 250 -11.36 8.78 -14.96
C LYS A 250 -9.96 8.20 -15.02
N LEU A 251 -9.66 7.31 -14.08
CA LEU A 251 -8.49 6.45 -14.16
C LEU A 251 -8.72 5.46 -15.31
N GLU A 252 -7.89 5.58 -16.34
CA GLU A 252 -7.89 4.72 -17.53
C GLU A 252 -6.49 4.13 -17.70
N PRO A 253 -6.20 2.97 -17.07
CA PRO A 253 -4.87 2.38 -17.09
C PRO A 253 -4.42 2.03 -18.51
N GLN A 254 -3.18 2.40 -18.85
CA GLN A 254 -2.57 2.10 -20.15
C GLN A 254 -1.65 0.86 -20.10
N GLU A 255 -1.21 0.49 -18.90
CA GLU A 255 -0.35 -0.67 -18.68
C GLU A 255 -0.55 -1.33 -17.31
N ILE A 256 -0.01 -2.54 -17.18
CA ILE A 256 0.03 -3.32 -15.95
C ILE A 256 1.49 -3.56 -15.57
N ARG A 257 1.83 -3.30 -14.30
CA ARG A 257 3.16 -3.49 -13.73
C ARG A 257 3.11 -4.61 -12.70
N LEU A 258 3.83 -5.70 -12.93
CA LEU A 258 3.80 -6.89 -12.08
C LEU A 258 5.11 -7.09 -11.32
N ILE A 259 4.98 -7.48 -10.06
CA ILE A 259 6.06 -8.04 -9.24
C ILE A 259 5.56 -9.29 -8.50
N GLY A 260 6.48 -9.95 -7.78
CA GLY A 260 6.20 -11.18 -7.05
C GLY A 260 6.60 -12.44 -7.82
N GLY A 261 6.75 -13.56 -7.12
CA GLY A 261 7.36 -14.79 -7.67
C GLY A 261 6.77 -15.27 -9.00
N PRO A 262 5.43 -15.34 -9.15
CA PRO A 262 4.77 -15.75 -10.39
C PRO A 262 4.71 -14.69 -11.50
N ALA A 263 5.12 -13.44 -11.25
CA ALA A 263 4.89 -12.30 -12.13
C ALA A 263 5.35 -12.54 -13.58
N ALA A 264 6.60 -12.97 -13.76
CA ALA A 264 7.17 -13.21 -15.09
C ALA A 264 6.38 -14.30 -15.86
N ILE A 265 5.91 -15.34 -15.17
CA ILE A 265 5.16 -16.45 -15.78
C ILE A 265 3.73 -16.02 -16.12
N LEU A 266 3.10 -15.27 -15.21
CA LEU A 266 1.72 -14.82 -15.36
C LEU A 266 1.56 -13.62 -16.31
N SER A 267 2.64 -12.87 -16.57
CA SER A 267 2.63 -11.68 -17.42
C SER A 267 1.89 -11.86 -18.74
N LYS A 268 2.14 -12.95 -19.46
CA LYS A 268 1.46 -13.23 -20.74
C LYS A 268 -0.05 -13.49 -20.60
N TYR A 269 -0.48 -14.12 -19.51
CA TYR A 269 -1.90 -14.44 -19.28
C TYR A 269 -2.65 -13.18 -18.84
N VAL A 270 -2.00 -12.37 -17.99
CA VAL A 270 -2.50 -11.05 -17.60
C VAL A 270 -2.61 -10.14 -18.82
N GLU A 271 -1.57 -10.04 -19.65
CA GLU A 271 -1.62 -9.24 -20.88
C GLU A 271 -2.75 -9.67 -21.83
N GLN A 272 -2.95 -10.98 -22.00
CA GLN A 272 -4.02 -11.51 -22.83
C GLN A 272 -5.42 -11.23 -22.26
N SER A 273 -5.62 -11.40 -20.96
CA SER A 273 -6.91 -11.22 -20.30
C SER A 273 -7.31 -9.73 -20.23
N PHE A 274 -6.34 -8.87 -19.92
CA PHE A 274 -6.57 -7.43 -19.75
C PHE A 274 -6.51 -6.64 -21.05
N GLU A 275 -5.91 -7.21 -22.11
CA GLU A 275 -5.61 -6.50 -23.36
C GLU A 275 -4.77 -5.21 -23.13
N LEU A 276 -3.92 -5.23 -22.10
CA LEU A 276 -3.04 -4.14 -21.71
C LEU A 276 -1.59 -4.61 -21.67
N LYS A 277 -0.68 -3.75 -22.15
CA LYS A 277 0.76 -3.95 -22.07
C LYS A 277 1.14 -4.31 -20.64
N THR A 278 1.79 -5.45 -20.45
CA THR A 278 2.18 -5.93 -19.12
C THR A 278 3.69 -5.98 -18.99
N ILE A 279 4.23 -5.29 -17.99
CA ILE A 279 5.66 -5.19 -17.74
C ILE A 279 6.02 -5.69 -16.34
N TYR A 280 7.23 -6.22 -16.18
CA TYR A 280 7.80 -6.61 -14.89
C TYR A 280 9.30 -6.30 -14.90
N PRO A 281 9.89 -5.86 -13.78
CA PRO A 281 11.32 -5.55 -13.71
C PRO A 281 12.16 -6.81 -13.56
N GLN A 282 13.47 -6.74 -13.81
CA GLN A 282 14.37 -7.89 -13.60
C GLN A 282 14.34 -8.39 -12.14
N ASP A 283 14.32 -7.48 -11.17
CA ASP A 283 14.35 -7.78 -9.74
C ASP A 283 12.96 -7.97 -9.12
N PHE A 284 11.97 -8.38 -9.92
CA PHE A 284 10.56 -8.55 -9.52
C PHE A 284 10.36 -9.40 -8.25
N SER A 285 11.27 -10.32 -7.95
CA SER A 285 11.18 -11.23 -6.79
C SER A 285 11.61 -10.59 -5.47
N VAL A 286 12.34 -9.47 -5.51
CA VAL A 286 12.86 -8.76 -4.33
C VAL A 286 12.43 -7.29 -4.30
N ALA A 287 11.49 -6.90 -5.18
CA ALA A 287 11.00 -5.54 -5.33
C ALA A 287 10.56 -4.92 -3.99
N ASN A 288 9.88 -5.67 -3.12
CA ASN A 288 9.41 -5.17 -1.83
C ASN A 288 10.58 -4.73 -0.93
N ALA A 289 11.69 -5.48 -0.93
CA ALA A 289 12.89 -5.12 -0.17
C ALA A 289 13.56 -3.86 -0.74
N ILE A 290 13.59 -3.73 -2.07
CA ILE A 290 14.11 -2.54 -2.76
C ILE A 290 13.25 -1.32 -2.42
N GLY A 291 11.93 -1.44 -2.51
CA GLY A 291 10.98 -0.38 -2.15
C GLY A 291 11.14 0.09 -0.72
N ALA A 292 11.21 -0.85 0.23
CA ALA A 292 11.43 -0.53 1.64
C ALA A 292 12.78 0.14 1.91
N ALA A 293 13.83 -0.24 1.17
CA ALA A 293 15.17 0.33 1.33
C ALA A 293 15.31 1.74 0.73
N LEU A 294 14.54 2.05 -0.32
CA LEU A 294 14.60 3.34 -1.02
C LEU A 294 13.53 4.34 -0.55
N ALA A 295 12.54 3.91 0.21
CA ALA A 295 11.48 4.78 0.72
C ALA A 295 12.04 5.86 1.66
N ILE A 296 11.65 7.10 1.42
CA ILE A 296 12.06 8.26 2.24
C ILE A 296 11.17 8.40 3.48
N PRO A 297 11.64 9.11 4.52
CA PRO A 297 10.81 9.43 5.68
C PRO A 297 9.57 10.22 5.27
N SER A 298 8.40 9.81 5.77
CA SER A 298 7.20 10.64 5.68
C SER A 298 6.76 11.04 7.08
N PHE A 299 6.64 12.35 7.27
CA PHE A 299 6.34 12.95 8.55
C PHE A 299 5.14 13.86 8.39
N GLU A 300 4.13 13.66 9.22
CA GLU A 300 2.88 14.41 9.20
C GLU A 300 2.85 15.43 10.35
N THR A 301 2.32 16.61 10.06
CA THR A 301 2.14 17.67 11.05
C THR A 301 0.78 18.36 10.92
N ASN A 302 0.28 18.85 12.05
CA ASN A 302 -1.01 19.50 12.16
C ASN A 302 -0.81 20.95 12.65
N LEU A 303 -1.05 21.90 11.77
CA LEU A 303 -1.07 23.32 12.10
C LEU A 303 -2.49 23.74 12.48
N ILE A 304 -2.61 24.40 13.62
CA ILE A 304 -3.83 25.09 14.06
C ILE A 304 -3.49 26.57 14.24
N ALA A 305 -4.22 27.44 13.57
CA ALA A 305 -4.14 28.88 13.74
C ALA A 305 -5.53 29.43 14.09
N ASP A 306 -5.63 30.11 15.24
CA ASP A 306 -6.86 30.75 15.71
C ASP A 306 -6.59 32.26 15.82
N THR A 307 -7.05 33.02 14.82
CA THR A 307 -6.82 34.48 14.76
C THR A 307 -7.70 35.25 15.75
N GLY A 308 -8.73 34.64 16.32
CA GLY A 308 -9.52 35.23 17.40
C GLY A 308 -8.81 35.17 18.75
N ARG A 309 -7.90 34.20 18.90
CA ARG A 309 -7.05 34.01 20.08
C ARG A 309 -5.62 34.48 19.88
N ASP A 310 -5.27 34.93 18.67
CA ASP A 310 -3.93 35.34 18.27
C ASP A 310 -2.88 34.22 18.47
N ILE A 311 -3.25 32.94 18.24
CA ILE A 311 -2.36 31.78 18.45
C ILE A 311 -2.17 30.94 17.19
N LEU A 312 -0.95 30.45 17.00
CA LEU A 312 -0.59 29.36 16.08
C LEU A 312 0.13 28.27 16.85
N SER A 313 -0.22 27.01 16.55
CA SER A 313 0.46 25.85 17.10
C SER A 313 0.70 24.79 16.03
N VAL A 314 1.93 24.29 15.98
CA VAL A 314 2.35 23.10 15.23
C VAL A 314 3.10 22.19 16.20
N PRO A 315 2.38 21.39 17.02
CA PRO A 315 2.99 20.65 18.11
C PRO A 315 4.11 19.71 17.67
N GLU A 316 3.97 19.05 16.51
CA GLU A 316 4.95 18.08 16.02
C GLU A 316 6.27 18.74 15.61
N LEU A 317 6.26 20.05 15.32
CA LEU A 317 7.43 20.87 15.02
C LEU A 317 7.85 21.75 16.21
N SER A 318 7.18 21.59 17.36
CA SER A 318 7.37 22.42 18.57
C SER A 318 7.20 23.92 18.32
N ILE A 319 6.34 24.31 17.37
CA ILE A 319 6.06 25.71 17.04
C ILE A 319 4.83 26.17 17.83
N TYR A 320 5.01 27.26 18.59
CA TYR A 320 3.93 27.94 19.30
C TYR A 320 4.18 29.44 19.19
N GLU A 321 3.37 30.12 18.39
CA GLU A 321 3.60 31.53 18.04
C GLU A 321 2.35 32.38 18.25
N GLN A 322 2.57 33.67 18.46
CA GLN A 322 1.50 34.65 18.35
C GLN A 322 1.36 35.08 16.91
N ILE A 323 0.15 35.01 16.38
CA ILE A 323 -0.16 35.43 15.01
C ILE A 323 -1.00 36.69 15.01
N SER A 324 -0.88 37.46 13.94
CA SER A 324 -1.72 38.64 13.75
C SER A 324 -3.13 38.24 13.31
N ARG A 325 -4.09 39.14 13.50
CA ARG A 325 -5.46 38.97 12.98
C ARG A 325 -5.57 38.93 11.46
N ARG A 326 -4.53 39.36 10.74
CA ARG A 326 -4.47 39.29 9.27
C ARG A 326 -3.90 37.97 8.77
N TYR A 327 -3.45 37.11 9.69
CA TYR A 327 -2.92 35.79 9.34
C TYR A 327 -4.00 34.99 8.64
N ASP A 328 -3.68 34.48 7.46
CA ASP A 328 -4.64 33.77 6.62
C ASP A 328 -4.16 32.35 6.26
N LEU A 329 -4.97 31.66 5.47
CA LEU A 329 -4.67 30.29 5.03
C LEU A 329 -3.37 30.22 4.22
N THR A 330 -3.03 31.26 3.46
CA THR A 330 -1.82 31.33 2.64
C THR A 330 -0.58 31.41 3.53
N ASP A 331 -0.62 32.24 4.57
CA ASP A 331 0.45 32.33 5.56
C ASP A 331 0.67 30.98 6.27
N ALA A 332 -0.43 30.35 6.69
CA ALA A 332 -0.42 29.04 7.33
C ALA A 332 0.20 27.94 6.45
N LYS A 333 -0.18 27.89 5.16
CA LYS A 333 0.39 26.95 4.19
C LYS A 333 1.87 27.16 4.00
N LYS A 334 2.27 28.41 3.81
CA LYS A 334 3.67 28.76 3.59
C LYS A 334 4.53 28.33 4.77
N LEU A 335 4.13 28.68 6.00
CA LEU A 335 4.88 28.35 7.21
C LEU A 335 5.10 26.84 7.34
N VAL A 336 4.05 26.03 7.19
CA VAL A 336 4.17 24.59 7.42
C VAL A 336 4.97 23.87 6.33
N ILE A 337 4.83 24.29 5.07
CA ILE A 337 5.64 23.75 3.97
C ILE A 337 7.10 24.11 4.16
N GLU A 338 7.40 25.39 4.40
CA GLU A 338 8.78 25.84 4.63
C GLU A 338 9.42 25.12 5.82
N GLU A 339 8.69 24.84 6.90
CA GLU A 339 9.23 24.13 8.04
C GLU A 339 9.51 22.64 7.74
N LEU A 340 8.59 21.96 7.05
CA LEU A 340 8.77 20.56 6.67
C LEU A 340 9.92 20.38 5.67
N GLU A 341 10.05 21.28 4.69
CA GLU A 341 11.08 21.23 3.65
C GLU A 341 12.49 21.52 4.16
N LYS A 342 12.65 22.04 5.39
CA LYS A 342 13.97 22.12 6.05
C LYS A 342 14.63 20.75 6.23
N SER A 343 13.85 19.67 6.22
CA SER A 343 14.36 18.31 6.22
C SER A 343 15.08 17.92 4.92
N GLY A 344 14.92 18.69 3.85
CA GLY A 344 15.46 18.41 2.52
C GLY A 344 14.50 17.65 1.60
N TYR A 345 13.30 17.32 2.07
CA TYR A 345 12.28 16.60 1.31
C TYR A 345 11.10 17.50 0.92
N GLU A 346 10.51 17.24 -0.24
CA GLU A 346 9.30 17.95 -0.72
C GLU A 346 8.13 17.72 0.25
N ALA A 347 7.40 18.79 0.56
CA ALA A 347 6.23 18.73 1.41
C ALA A 347 4.94 18.96 0.63
N GLU A 348 3.84 18.40 1.13
CA GLU A 348 2.51 18.59 0.57
C GLU A 348 1.48 18.92 1.66
N ILE A 349 0.45 19.69 1.27
CA ILE A 349 -0.74 19.88 2.09
C ILE A 349 -1.70 18.74 1.75
N VAL A 350 -2.03 17.94 2.76
CA VAL A 350 -2.95 16.81 2.64
C VAL A 350 -4.39 17.28 2.82
N GLU A 351 -4.62 18.18 3.78
CA GLU A 351 -5.93 18.75 4.09
C GLU A 351 -5.79 20.20 4.52
N GLU A 352 -6.78 21.01 4.19
CA GLU A 352 -6.88 22.40 4.62
C GLU A 352 -8.34 22.75 4.92
N GLU A 353 -8.55 23.43 6.03
CA GLU A 353 -9.86 23.95 6.42
C GLU A 353 -9.66 25.36 6.96
N SER A 354 -10.57 26.27 6.60
CA SER A 354 -10.62 27.61 7.17
C SER A 354 -12.06 27.97 7.51
N PHE A 355 -12.33 28.14 8.80
CA PHE A 355 -13.64 28.50 9.31
C PHE A 355 -13.65 29.97 9.71
N ASN A 356 -14.48 30.77 9.04
CA ASN A 356 -14.79 32.11 9.50
C ASN A 356 -15.67 32.01 10.76
N MET A 357 -15.19 32.57 11.85
CA MET A 357 -15.90 32.65 13.12
C MET A 357 -16.33 34.10 13.36
N VAL A 358 -17.58 34.29 13.75
CA VAL A 358 -18.10 35.60 14.14
C VAL A 358 -18.27 35.63 15.66
N ASP A 359 -17.54 36.52 16.32
CA ASP A 359 -17.69 36.79 17.75
C ASP A 359 -18.13 38.26 17.95
N GLY A 360 -19.44 38.45 18.11
CA GLY A 360 -20.07 39.78 18.13
C GLY A 360 -19.97 40.48 16.77
N PHE A 361 -19.19 41.57 16.70
CA PHE A 361 -18.92 42.32 15.46
C PHE A 361 -17.56 41.97 14.82
N ARG A 362 -16.89 40.92 15.29
CA ARG A 362 -15.54 40.55 14.87
C ARG A 362 -15.57 39.31 14.00
N GLU A 363 -14.91 39.39 12.84
CA GLU A 363 -14.58 38.24 12.00
C GLU A 363 -13.19 37.73 12.39
N ASN A 364 -13.12 36.45 12.76
CA ASN A 364 -11.91 35.71 13.05
C ASN A 364 -11.86 34.46 12.17
N GLN A 365 -10.71 33.79 12.11
CA GLN A 365 -10.52 32.57 11.36
C GLN A 365 -9.94 31.49 12.26
N ASN A 366 -10.51 30.29 12.17
CA ASN A 366 -9.90 29.07 12.67
C ASN A 366 -9.39 28.29 11.46
N ILE A 367 -8.07 28.32 11.27
CA ILE A 367 -7.37 27.68 10.17
C ILE A 367 -6.77 26.37 10.69
N ARG A 368 -6.99 25.31 9.95
CA ARG A 368 -6.43 23.98 10.21
C ARG A 368 -5.77 23.49 8.95
N ILE A 369 -4.50 23.16 9.06
CA ILE A 369 -3.75 22.60 7.95
C ILE A 369 -3.10 21.31 8.40
N LYS A 370 -3.25 20.31 7.55
CA LYS A 370 -2.51 19.08 7.64
C LYS A 370 -1.49 19.06 6.51
N ALA A 371 -0.22 18.99 6.87
CA ALA A 371 0.88 18.92 5.93
C ALA A 371 1.77 17.74 6.25
N GLN A 372 2.58 17.33 5.29
CA GLN A 372 3.54 16.27 5.50
C GLN A 372 4.68 16.33 4.51
N ILE A 373 5.76 15.62 4.80
CA ILE A 373 6.71 15.20 3.77
C ILE A 373 6.00 14.22 2.84
N LYS A 374 6.09 14.46 1.53
CA LYS A 374 5.49 13.61 0.50
C LYS A 374 6.20 12.25 0.49
N PRO A 375 5.50 11.11 0.69
CA PRO A 375 6.07 9.78 0.50
C PRO A 375 6.68 9.66 -0.89
N GLY A 376 7.82 8.98 -0.96
CA GLY A 376 8.58 8.89 -2.20
C GLY A 376 9.79 8.00 -2.05
N LEU A 377 10.62 8.03 -3.09
CA LEU A 377 11.85 7.24 -3.17
C LEU A 377 13.04 8.19 -3.20
N GLU A 378 14.12 7.84 -2.50
CA GLU A 378 15.36 8.61 -2.44
C GLU A 378 15.98 8.75 -3.85
N TYR A 379 15.89 7.70 -4.66
CA TYR A 379 16.19 7.71 -6.09
C TYR A 379 15.47 6.55 -6.81
N SER A 380 15.29 6.68 -8.13
CA SER A 380 14.69 5.65 -8.99
C SER A 380 15.80 4.87 -9.70
N LEU A 381 15.73 3.53 -9.66
CA LEU A 381 16.72 2.63 -10.27
C LEU A 381 16.54 2.47 -11.79
N VAL A 382 15.44 2.97 -12.34
CA VAL A 382 15.14 2.93 -13.78
C VAL A 382 16.31 3.47 -14.61
N LYS A 383 16.93 4.58 -14.18
CA LYS A 383 17.97 5.26 -14.94
C LYS A 383 19.31 4.54 -14.98
N GLU A 384 19.52 3.51 -14.14
CA GLU A 384 20.77 2.74 -14.12
C GLU A 384 20.72 1.51 -15.03
N GLN A 385 19.54 1.14 -15.56
CA GLN A 385 19.34 -0.03 -16.42
C GLN A 385 19.25 0.29 -17.93
N SER A 386 19.43 1.55 -18.33
CA SER A 386 19.35 2.02 -19.73
C SER A 386 20.70 2.11 -20.43
#